data_AF-A0A944J6N5-F1
#
_entry.id   AF-A0A944J6N5-F1
#
_cell.length_a   1.000
_cell.length_b   1.000
_cell.length_c   1.000
_cell.angle_alpha   90.00
_cell.angle_beta   90.00
_cell.angle_gamma   90.00
#
_symmetry.space_group_name_H-M   'P 1'
#
loop_
_entity.id
_entity.type
_entity.pdbx_description
1 polymer ?
#
loop_
_entity_poly.entity_id
_entity_poly.type
_entity_poly.pdbx_seq_one_letter_code
_entity_poly.pdbx_strand_id
1 'polypeptide(L)'
;MTGVIVTALLTYRGSRTAAAIQAEPNQRAADLAAFKTIRDDMQSEIAETKTELRQTKDELRSVRSLLRSFSGYVVELTTQMRSHGVEPPAPPDRIAEYNRTGV
;
A
#
# COMPACT_ATOMS: atom_id res chain seq x y z
N MET A 1 51.39 28.51 40.37
CA MET A 1 50.64 28.96 39.18
C MET A 1 50.64 27.94 38.05
N THR A 2 51.77 27.30 37.72
CA THR A 2 51.89 26.32 36.61
C THR A 2 51.04 25.06 36.80
N GLY A 3 50.94 24.51 38.02
CA GLY A 3 50.13 23.31 38.30
C GLY A 3 48.64 23.46 37.99
N VAL A 4 48.05 24.61 38.29
CA VAL A 4 46.60 24.87 38.05
C VAL A 4 46.30 24.96 36.56
N ILE A 5 47.20 25.54 35.77
CA ILE A 5 47.06 25.66 34.31
C ILE A 5 47.16 24.28 33.64
N VAL A 6 48.07 23.42 34.12
CA VAL A 6 48.22 22.05 33.61
C VAL A 6 47.01 21.19 33.96
N THR A 7 46.49 21.29 35.18
CA THR A 7 45.28 20.58 35.59
C THR A 7 44.06 21.03 34.79
N ALA A 8 43.87 22.34 34.60
CA ALA A 8 42.76 22.87 33.81
C ALA A 8 42.79 22.41 32.34
N LEU A 9 44.00 22.36 31.74
CA LEU A 9 44.18 21.88 30.37
C LEU A 9 43.87 20.38 30.24
N LEU A 10 44.29 19.57 31.20
CA LEU A 10 44.02 18.14 31.23
C LEU A 10 42.53 17.84 31.42
N THR A 11 41.86 18.56 32.32
CA THR A 11 40.41 18.43 32.53
C THR A 11 39.63 18.86 31.28
N TYR A 12 40.00 19.98 30.64
CA TYR A 12 39.34 20.45 29.41
C TYR A 12 39.50 19.47 28.23
N ARG A 13 40.69 18.88 28.08
CA ARG A 13 40.93 17.86 27.05
C ARG A 13 40.20 16.56 27.37
N GLY A 14 40.22 16.12 28.63
CA GLY A 14 39.48 14.94 29.10
C GLY A 14 37.97 15.08 28.96
N SER A 15 37.40 16.27 29.22
CA SER A 15 35.98 16.52 29.05
C SER A 15 35.56 16.52 27.58
N ARG A 16 36.40 17.04 26.67
CA ARG A 16 36.12 17.00 25.22
C ARG A 16 36.20 15.59 24.65
N THR A 17 37.19 14.79 25.07
CA THR A 17 37.29 13.39 24.61
C THR A 17 36.18 12.53 25.18
N ALA A 18 35.79 12.71 26.46
CA ALA A 18 34.64 12.04 27.05
C ALA A 18 33.32 12.42 26.36
N ALA A 19 33.13 13.70 26.02
CA ALA A 19 31.95 14.16 25.29
C ALA A 19 31.89 13.58 23.86
N ALA A 20 33.04 13.49 23.16
CA ALA A 20 33.12 12.88 21.84
C ALA A 20 32.85 11.36 21.88
N ILE A 21 33.39 10.66 22.88
CA ILE A 21 33.17 9.21 23.08
C ILE A 21 31.72 8.91 23.45
N GLN A 22 31.03 9.79 24.18
CA GLN A 22 29.60 9.64 24.49
C GLN A 22 28.68 10.06 23.34
N ALA A 23 29.14 10.93 22.44
CA ALA A 23 28.36 11.35 21.28
C ALA A 23 28.10 10.19 20.30
N GLU A 24 29.07 9.30 20.06
CA GLU A 24 28.91 8.16 19.14
C GLU A 24 27.84 7.13 19.59
N PRO A 25 27.82 6.65 20.86
CA PRO A 25 26.76 5.78 21.36
C PRO A 25 25.38 6.45 21.35
N ASN A 26 25.31 7.76 21.68
CA ASN A 26 24.06 8.51 21.67
C ASN A 26 23.51 8.69 20.25
N GLN A 27 24.39 8.95 19.26
CA GLN A 27 24.01 8.99 17.85
C GLN A 27 23.54 7.62 17.35
N ARG A 28 24.25 6.54 17.66
CA ARG A 28 23.82 5.17 17.30
C ARG A 28 22.48 4.79 17.93
N ALA A 29 22.22 5.22 19.17
CA ALA A 29 20.93 5.00 19.82
C ALA A 29 19.80 5.79 19.13
N ALA A 30 20.07 7.03 18.73
CA ALA A 30 19.14 7.85 17.95
C ALA A 30 18.87 7.24 16.56
N ASP A 31 19.90 6.79 15.86
CA ASP A 31 19.78 6.13 14.54
C ASP A 31 18.98 4.84 14.66
N LEU A 32 19.24 4.01 15.67
CA LEU A 32 18.49 2.77 15.90
C LEU A 32 17.02 3.06 16.23
N ALA A 33 16.74 4.10 17.03
CA ALA A 33 15.39 4.55 17.29
C ALA A 33 14.69 5.01 16.00
N ALA A 34 15.37 5.80 15.17
CA ALA A 34 14.85 6.24 13.88
C ALA A 34 14.58 5.05 12.94
N PHE A 35 15.49 4.08 12.85
CA PHE A 35 15.28 2.87 12.06
C PHE A 35 14.12 2.02 12.54
N LYS A 36 13.89 1.96 13.87
CA LYS A 36 12.71 1.28 14.42
C LYS A 36 11.43 1.99 13.99
N THR A 37 11.36 3.31 14.14
CA THR A 37 10.21 4.10 13.69
C THR A 37 9.95 3.91 12.20
N ILE A 38 10.97 4.02 11.35
CA ILE A 38 10.83 3.80 9.91
C ILE A 38 10.32 2.39 9.61
N ARG A 39 10.86 1.37 10.28
CA ARG A 39 10.41 -0.02 10.09
C ARG A 39 8.95 -0.18 10.50
N ASP A 40 8.56 0.37 11.64
CA ASP A 40 7.21 0.24 12.18
C ASP A 40 6.19 0.97 11.28
N ASP A 41 6.56 2.16 10.78
CA ASP A 41 5.76 2.91 9.79
C ASP A 41 5.60 2.10 8.50
N MET A 42 6.69 1.56 7.95
CA MET A 42 6.64 0.69 6.76
C MET A 42 5.76 -0.55 6.98
N GLN A 43 5.79 -1.14 8.18
CA GLN A 43 4.92 -2.27 8.51
C GLN A 43 3.45 -1.86 8.54
N SER A 44 3.13 -0.67 9.04
CA SER A 44 1.77 -0.12 8.99
C SER A 44 1.31 0.10 7.55
N GLU A 45 2.11 0.77 6.73
CA GLU A 45 1.79 1.02 5.31
C GLU A 45 1.55 -0.27 4.52
N ILE A 46 2.36 -1.31 4.76
CA ILE A 46 2.17 -2.62 4.13
C ILE A 46 0.86 -3.27 4.58
N ALA A 47 0.52 -3.17 5.87
CA ALA A 47 -0.73 -3.72 6.40
C ALA A 47 -1.97 -3.00 5.84
N GLU A 48 -1.90 -1.68 5.72
CA GLU A 48 -2.92 -0.84 5.10
C GLU A 48 -3.10 -1.18 3.62
N THR A 49 -2.01 -1.18 2.85
CA THR A 49 -2.03 -1.53 1.41
C THR A 49 -2.61 -2.93 1.18
N LYS A 50 -2.28 -3.90 2.05
CA LYS A 50 -2.82 -5.26 1.97
C LYS A 50 -4.34 -5.29 2.21
N THR A 51 -4.82 -4.44 3.11
CA THR A 51 -6.25 -4.30 3.41
C THR A 51 -6.99 -3.69 2.23
N GLU A 52 -6.46 -2.61 1.65
CA GLU A 52 -7.02 -1.97 0.45
C GLU A 52 -7.03 -2.92 -0.75
N LEU A 53 -5.95 -3.68 -0.96
CA LEU A 53 -5.89 -4.67 -2.03
C LEU A 53 -6.96 -5.76 -1.86
N ARG A 54 -7.22 -6.18 -0.61
CA ARG A 54 -8.27 -7.16 -0.33
C ARG A 54 -9.65 -6.57 -0.62
N GLN A 55 -9.91 -5.35 -0.15
CA GLN A 55 -11.17 -4.66 -0.41
C GLN A 55 -11.42 -4.51 -1.91
N THR A 56 -10.43 -4.04 -2.67
CA THR A 56 -10.52 -3.87 -4.11
C THR A 56 -10.83 -5.20 -4.82
N LYS A 57 -10.21 -6.31 -4.39
CA LYS A 57 -10.51 -7.64 -4.93
C LYS A 57 -11.94 -8.08 -4.64
N ASP A 58 -12.44 -7.81 -3.45
CA ASP A 58 -13.82 -8.15 -3.07
C ASP A 58 -14.83 -7.30 -3.86
N GLU A 59 -14.56 -6.02 -4.05
CA GLU A 59 -15.35 -5.12 -4.90
C GLU A 59 -15.38 -5.59 -6.37
N LEU A 60 -14.22 -5.92 -6.96
CA LEU A 60 -14.14 -6.48 -8.31
C LEU A 60 -14.92 -7.80 -8.44
N ARG A 61 -14.86 -8.66 -7.42
CA ARG A 61 -15.62 -9.91 -7.40
C ARG A 61 -17.12 -9.65 -7.38
N SER A 62 -17.56 -8.69 -6.57
CA SER A 62 -18.96 -8.26 -6.48
C SER A 62 -19.47 -7.71 -7.82
N VAL A 63 -18.73 -6.76 -8.41
CA VAL A 63 -19.06 -6.18 -9.73
C VAL A 63 -19.13 -7.26 -10.80
N ARG A 64 -18.17 -8.19 -10.84
CA ARG A 64 -18.19 -9.31 -11.79
C ARG A 64 -19.43 -10.20 -11.60
N SER A 65 -19.83 -10.46 -10.35
CA SER A 65 -21.04 -11.21 -10.06
C SER A 65 -22.29 -10.47 -10.56
N LEU A 66 -22.38 -9.17 -10.31
CA LEU A 66 -23.48 -8.33 -10.77
C LEU A 66 -23.58 -8.31 -12.30
N LEU A 67 -22.46 -8.12 -13.00
CA LEU A 67 -22.41 -8.15 -14.46
C LEU A 67 -22.83 -9.51 -15.02
N ARG A 68 -22.49 -10.62 -14.35
CA ARG A 68 -22.94 -11.96 -14.77
C ARG A 68 -24.44 -12.13 -14.61
N SER A 69 -25.01 -11.69 -13.48
CA SER A 69 -26.47 -11.70 -13.28
C SER A 69 -27.19 -10.82 -14.30
N PHE A 70 -26.66 -9.62 -14.55
CA PHE A 70 -27.22 -8.70 -15.55
C PHE A 70 -27.15 -9.30 -16.97
N SER A 71 -26.03 -9.92 -17.33
CA SER A 71 -25.90 -10.63 -18.61
C SER A 71 -26.94 -11.75 -18.75
N GLY A 72 -27.20 -12.51 -17.68
CA GLY A 72 -28.26 -13.53 -17.66
C GLY A 72 -29.64 -12.92 -17.88
N TYR A 73 -29.94 -11.83 -17.18
CA TYR A 73 -31.19 -11.10 -17.33
C TYR A 73 -31.41 -10.57 -18.76
N VAL A 74 -30.37 -10.00 -19.39
CA VAL A 74 -30.44 -9.54 -20.78
C VAL A 74 -30.70 -10.69 -21.75
N VAL A 75 -30.09 -11.86 -21.54
CA VAL A 75 -30.33 -13.05 -22.37
C VAL A 75 -31.78 -13.54 -22.22
N GLU A 76 -32.30 -13.56 -21.00
CA GLU A 76 -33.69 -13.92 -20.73
C GLU A 76 -34.66 -12.96 -21.42
N LEU A 77 -34.44 -11.64 -21.29
CA LEU A 77 -35.25 -10.62 -21.95
C LEU A 77 -35.21 -10.76 -23.48
N THR A 78 -34.01 -10.94 -24.05
CA THR A 78 -33.82 -11.18 -25.49
C THR A 78 -34.59 -12.41 -25.96
N THR A 79 -34.61 -13.48 -25.16
CA THR A 79 -35.35 -14.71 -25.45
C THR A 79 -36.86 -14.46 -25.43
N GLN A 80 -37.35 -13.72 -24.43
CA GLN A 80 -38.76 -13.35 -24.34
C GLN A 80 -39.20 -12.46 -25.52
N MET A 81 -38.38 -11.48 -25.92
CA MET A 81 -38.67 -10.64 -27.09
C MET A 81 -38.87 -11.51 -28.34
N ARG A 82 -37.94 -12.42 -28.61
CA ARG A 82 -38.04 -13.33 -29.77
C ARG A 82 -39.25 -14.26 -29.68
N SER A 83 -39.60 -14.78 -28.50
CA SER A 83 -40.80 -15.62 -28.34
C SER A 83 -42.10 -14.87 -28.62
N HIS A 84 -42.09 -13.54 -28.48
CA HIS A 84 -43.18 -12.65 -28.84
C HIS A 84 -43.07 -12.05 -30.26
N GLY A 85 -42.12 -12.53 -31.07
CA GLY A 85 -41.91 -12.05 -32.44
C GLY A 85 -41.30 -10.65 -32.53
N VAL A 86 -40.74 -10.14 -31.43
CA VAL A 86 -40.02 -8.86 -31.41
C VAL A 86 -38.53 -9.13 -31.60
N GLU A 87 -37.93 -8.55 -32.63
CA GLU A 87 -36.49 -8.66 -32.85
C GLU A 87 -35.75 -7.78 -31.82
N PRO A 88 -34.87 -8.36 -30.99
CA PRO A 88 -34.06 -7.62 -30.04
C PRO A 88 -33.05 -6.70 -30.76
N PRO A 89 -32.69 -5.56 -30.16
CA PRO A 89 -31.65 -4.71 -30.71
C PRO A 89 -30.31 -5.45 -30.79
N ALA A 90 -29.53 -5.14 -31.81
CA ALA A 90 -28.19 -5.71 -31.97
C ALA A 90 -27.31 -5.35 -30.77
N PRO A 91 -26.55 -6.31 -30.20
CA PRO A 91 -25.64 -6.02 -29.11
C PRO A 91 -24.51 -5.10 -29.60
N PRO A 92 -24.00 -4.20 -28.74
CA PRO A 92 -22.82 -3.39 -29.03
C PRO A 92 -21.62 -4.24 -29.46
N ASP A 93 -20.78 -3.71 -30.37
CA ASP A 93 -19.65 -4.42 -30.96
C ASP A 93 -18.73 -5.07 -29.93
N ARG A 94 -18.42 -4.35 -28.85
CA ARG A 94 -17.57 -4.87 -27.77
C ARG A 94 -18.15 -6.10 -27.08
N ILE A 95 -19.46 -6.15 -26.90
CA ILE A 95 -20.15 -7.30 -26.29
C ILE A 95 -20.20 -8.46 -27.28
N ALA A 96 -20.47 -8.17 -28.56
CA ALA A 96 -20.43 -9.16 -29.62
C ALA A 96 -19.04 -9.78 -29.78
N GLU A 97 -17.99 -8.97 -29.72
CA GLU A 97 -16.59 -9.40 -29.73
C GLU A 97 -16.29 -10.28 -28.52
N TYR A 98 -16.56 -9.79 -27.29
CA TYR A 98 -16.32 -10.56 -26.07
C TYR A 98 -17.05 -11.90 -26.06
N ASN A 99 -18.31 -11.96 -26.53
CA ASN A 99 -19.05 -13.22 -26.62
C ASN A 99 -18.44 -14.21 -27.63
N ARG A 100 -17.73 -13.71 -28.65
CA ARG A 100 -17.06 -14.51 -29.68
C ARG A 100 -15.66 -14.95 -29.26
N THR A 101 -14.89 -14.10 -28.58
CA THR A 101 -13.47 -14.31 -28.26
C THR A 101 -13.20 -14.69 -26.80
N GLY A 102 -14.12 -14.34 -25.89
CA GLY A 102 -13.92 -14.46 -24.44
C GLY A 102 -12.94 -13.44 -23.84
N VAL A 103 -12.45 -12.49 -24.65
CA VAL A 103 -11.51 -11.41 -24.27
C VAL A 103 -11.95 -10.09 -24.87
#